data_AF-A0A9D5P4G4-F1
#
_entry.id   AF-A0A9D5P4G4-F1
#
_cell.length_a   1.000
_cell.length_b   1.000
_cell.length_c   1.000
_cell.angle_alpha   90.00
_cell.angle_beta   90.00
_cell.angle_gamma   90.00
#
_symmetry.space_group_name_H-M   'P 1'
#
loop_
_entity.id
_entity.type
_entity.pdbx_description
1 polymer ?
#
loop_
_entity_poly.entity_id
_entity_poly.type
_entity_poly.pdbx_seq_one_letter_code
_entity_poly.pdbx_strand_id
1 'polypeptide(L)'
;MKITYRIILLLSCCFWLLGLQAQTVRTISVSQETSYTDHISLKEDTKDMDLMVKFVFSEADNTLSVTLISYRTLFVFWDNVHYKPLIKGRKLRPDQLPYVVEYDPKDKYKVTKLFKATVPQPREDYYFRRWIEYDGLQPAPQEYKMVNDFITQTFDIPNKRNQVSVKLRDVFLLDKIEKKKYNLYQIPLGRDLDMEYQVTIERNPCFGLDEDIAAAKGARESIQTSYASFFNRFGNGKTISSDMKKVFDDMKSTLLDQFKPKDIVSPCPEIQEAWDDYNNYIDSISSLKCIVQDPVEVGTGGDYTPESLKILVSKAREIDKMVSRWLVSSDPIEKNDLVKRCNDIIEEVNTVYGKHPGRTAEQQQSIAIFRAAERYFKKTCKQE
;
A
#
# COMPACT_ATOMS: atom_id res chain seq x y z
N MET A 1 39.70 -14.32 -59.02
CA MET A 1 40.18 -13.45 -57.93
C MET A 1 39.48 -12.09 -57.78
N LYS A 2 38.75 -11.55 -58.79
CA LYS A 2 38.05 -10.24 -58.68
C LYS A 2 36.63 -10.28 -58.08
N ILE A 3 36.01 -11.47 -58.01
CA ILE A 3 34.60 -11.62 -57.56
C ILE A 3 34.52 -11.76 -56.03
N THR A 4 35.46 -12.48 -55.42
CA THR A 4 35.53 -12.65 -53.96
C THR A 4 35.80 -11.33 -53.22
N TYR A 5 36.62 -10.44 -53.78
CA TYR A 5 36.86 -9.10 -53.20
C TYR A 5 35.62 -8.19 -53.24
N ARG A 6 34.76 -8.31 -54.26
CA ARG A 6 33.53 -7.50 -54.35
C ARG A 6 32.47 -7.95 -53.35
N ILE A 7 32.39 -9.25 -53.07
CA ILE A 7 31.44 -9.80 -52.08
C ILE A 7 31.86 -9.42 -50.66
N ILE A 8 33.17 -9.45 -50.35
CA ILE A 8 33.69 -9.05 -49.02
C ILE A 8 33.50 -7.54 -48.77
N LEU A 9 33.65 -6.69 -49.80
CA LEU A 9 33.43 -5.24 -49.66
C LEU A 9 31.95 -4.87 -49.50
N LEU A 10 31.04 -5.64 -50.12
CA LEU A 10 29.59 -5.49 -49.95
C LEU A 10 29.14 -5.97 -48.57
N LEU A 11 29.67 -7.10 -48.08
CA LEU A 11 29.39 -7.58 -46.72
C LEU A 11 29.94 -6.66 -45.64
N SER A 12 31.10 -6.00 -45.83
CA SER A 12 31.59 -5.00 -44.87
C SER A 12 30.79 -3.68 -44.93
N CYS A 13 30.25 -3.28 -46.09
CA CYS A 13 29.33 -2.14 -46.18
C CYS A 13 27.95 -2.41 -45.56
N CYS A 14 27.46 -3.65 -45.58
CA CYS A 14 26.18 -4.01 -44.96
C CYS A 14 26.25 -4.05 -43.42
N PHE A 15 27.41 -4.37 -42.83
CA PHE A 15 27.58 -4.36 -41.37
C PHE A 15 27.68 -2.94 -40.77
N TRP A 16 27.98 -1.91 -41.58
CA TRP A 16 28.02 -0.51 -41.13
C TRP A 16 26.67 0.21 -41.21
N LEU A 17 25.64 -0.40 -41.81
CA LEU A 17 24.32 0.22 -42.02
C LEU A 17 23.24 -0.26 -41.03
N LEU A 18 23.56 -1.19 -40.13
CA LEU A 18 22.61 -1.75 -39.17
C LEU A 18 23.07 -1.50 -37.73
N GLY A 19 23.38 -0.24 -37.41
CA GLY A 19 23.33 0.26 -36.04
C GLY A 19 21.89 0.65 -35.67
N LEU A 20 20.92 -0.26 -35.82
CA LEU A 20 19.62 -0.10 -35.19
C LEU A 20 19.87 -0.21 -33.68
N GLN A 21 19.94 0.92 -32.98
CA GLN A 21 19.85 0.87 -31.52
C GLN A 21 18.52 0.21 -31.20
N ALA A 22 18.58 -0.94 -30.54
CA ALA A 22 17.38 -1.63 -30.10
C ALA A 22 16.64 -0.71 -29.13
N GLN A 23 15.37 -0.44 -29.42
CA GLN A 23 14.51 0.32 -28.53
C GLN A 23 14.48 -0.39 -27.17
N THR A 24 14.83 0.33 -26.11
CA THR A 24 14.79 -0.25 -24.76
C THR A 24 13.38 -0.08 -24.20
N VAL A 25 12.70 -1.19 -23.94
CA VAL A 25 11.35 -1.18 -23.34
C VAL A 25 11.45 -1.59 -21.87
N ARG A 26 10.83 -0.82 -20.99
CA ARG A 26 10.76 -1.09 -19.55
C ARG A 26 9.31 -1.08 -19.09
N THR A 27 8.94 -2.03 -18.25
CA THR A 27 7.62 -2.06 -17.61
C THR A 27 7.75 -1.62 -16.16
N ILE A 28 6.95 -0.65 -15.74
CA ILE A 28 7.02 -0.06 -14.41
C ILE A 28 5.60 0.07 -13.81
N SER A 29 5.51 0.14 -12.49
CA SER A 29 4.28 0.48 -11.77
C SER A 29 4.47 1.77 -10.98
N VAL A 30 3.44 2.61 -10.94
CA VAL A 30 3.37 3.83 -10.12
C VAL A 30 2.00 3.94 -9.46
N SER A 31 1.96 4.57 -8.29
CA SER A 31 0.73 4.93 -7.57
C SER A 31 0.88 6.33 -6.97
N GLN A 32 -0.18 6.83 -6.34
CA GLN A 32 -0.13 8.10 -5.58
C GLN A 32 0.99 8.11 -4.54
N GLU A 33 1.26 6.95 -3.91
CA GLU A 33 2.23 6.82 -2.82
C GLU A 33 3.59 6.33 -3.31
N THR A 34 3.63 5.67 -4.46
CA THR A 34 4.84 5.04 -5.00
C THR A 34 5.25 5.66 -6.33
N SER A 35 6.31 6.46 -6.30
CA SER A 35 6.99 6.95 -7.51
C SER A 35 8.02 5.93 -8.01
N TYR A 36 8.30 5.94 -9.31
CA TYR A 36 9.38 5.14 -9.90
C TYR A 36 10.56 6.03 -10.28
N THR A 37 11.78 5.55 -10.05
CA THR A 37 13.02 6.25 -10.42
C THR A 37 13.96 5.28 -11.13
N ASP A 38 14.60 5.74 -12.20
CA ASP A 38 15.53 4.96 -12.99
C ASP A 38 16.76 5.79 -13.40
N HIS A 39 17.91 5.12 -13.51
CA HIS A 39 19.17 5.72 -13.92
C HIS A 39 19.51 5.30 -15.35
N ILE A 40 19.77 6.29 -16.20
CA ILE A 40 20.07 6.12 -17.61
C ILE A 40 21.50 6.61 -17.87
N SER A 41 22.41 5.67 -18.16
CA SER A 41 23.77 6.01 -18.56
C SER A 41 23.81 6.43 -20.03
N LEU A 42 24.22 7.67 -20.30
CA LEU A 42 24.26 8.20 -21.66
C LEU A 42 25.45 7.67 -22.48
N LYS A 43 26.48 7.16 -21.81
CA LYS A 43 27.68 6.60 -22.41
C LYS A 43 28.12 5.38 -21.61
N GLU A 44 28.41 4.30 -22.32
CA GLU A 44 28.97 3.08 -21.73
C GLU A 44 30.32 3.44 -21.09
N ASP A 45 30.57 2.93 -19.88
CA ASP A 45 31.79 3.11 -19.07
C ASP A 45 31.92 4.41 -18.24
N THR A 46 30.91 5.30 -18.22
CA THR A 46 31.04 6.58 -17.48
C THR A 46 29.83 6.93 -16.62
N LYS A 47 29.97 6.85 -15.29
CA LYS A 47 28.94 7.21 -14.31
C LYS A 47 28.69 8.73 -14.16
N ASP A 48 29.60 9.57 -14.65
CA ASP A 48 29.47 11.03 -14.59
C ASP A 48 28.51 11.61 -15.65
N MET A 49 27.98 10.74 -16.52
CA MET A 49 26.99 11.06 -17.56
C MET A 49 25.68 10.29 -17.36
N ASP A 50 25.35 10.02 -16.09
CA ASP A 50 24.09 9.40 -15.71
C ASP A 50 22.98 10.45 -15.61
N LEU A 51 21.86 10.16 -16.24
CA LEU A 51 20.59 10.85 -16.03
C LEU A 51 19.74 10.04 -15.06
N MET A 52 18.86 10.71 -14.34
CA MET A 52 17.83 10.08 -13.55
C MET A 52 16.48 10.47 -14.13
N VAL A 53 15.62 9.50 -14.42
CA VAL A 53 14.22 9.75 -14.78
C VAL A 53 13.33 9.34 -13.62
N LYS A 54 12.39 10.20 -13.27
CA LYS A 54 11.41 9.96 -12.21
C LYS A 54 9.99 10.07 -12.77
N PHE A 55 9.15 9.10 -12.43
CA PHE A 55 7.73 9.05 -12.75
C PHE A 55 6.93 9.20 -11.47
N VAL A 56 5.99 10.16 -11.45
CA VAL A 56 5.11 10.44 -10.31
C VAL A 56 3.69 10.54 -10.82
N PHE A 57 2.77 9.80 -10.23
CA PHE A 57 1.35 9.86 -10.54
C PHE A 57 0.60 10.65 -9.45
N SER A 58 -0.27 11.57 -9.86
CA SER A 58 -1.24 12.26 -9.01
C SER A 58 -2.63 11.71 -9.30
N GLU A 59 -3.23 11.01 -8.35
CA GLU A 59 -4.60 10.49 -8.40
C GLU A 59 -5.61 11.65 -8.41
N ALA A 60 -5.37 12.69 -7.60
CA ALA A 60 -6.24 13.86 -7.49
C ALA A 60 -6.39 14.60 -8.81
N ASP A 61 -5.26 14.86 -9.49
CA ASP A 61 -5.25 15.57 -10.76
C ASP A 61 -5.41 14.61 -11.96
N ASN A 62 -5.34 13.29 -11.72
CA ASN A 62 -5.23 12.26 -12.75
C ASN A 62 -4.12 12.55 -13.77
N THR A 63 -2.96 12.96 -13.27
CA THR A 63 -1.80 13.32 -14.09
C THR A 63 -0.59 12.44 -13.82
N LEU A 64 0.20 12.19 -14.86
CA LEU A 64 1.52 11.57 -14.76
C LEU A 64 2.57 12.65 -15.02
N SER A 65 3.49 12.82 -14.07
CA SER A 65 4.65 13.69 -14.21
C SER A 65 5.90 12.88 -14.45
N VAL A 66 6.65 13.27 -15.48
CA VAL A 66 7.93 12.66 -15.84
C VAL A 66 9.00 13.73 -15.72
N THR A 67 9.97 13.49 -14.84
CA THR A 67 11.07 14.41 -14.58
C THR A 67 12.38 13.78 -15.00
N LEU A 68 13.12 14.47 -15.85
CA LEU A 68 14.49 14.14 -16.18
C LEU A 68 15.44 15.02 -15.35
N ILE A 69 16.35 14.41 -14.63
CA ILE A 69 17.28 15.05 -13.70
C ILE A 69 18.70 14.67 -14.11
N SER A 70 19.61 15.64 -14.09
CA SER A 70 21.00 15.42 -14.44
C SER A 70 21.90 16.14 -13.46
N TYR A 71 23.07 15.56 -13.18
CA TYR A 71 24.12 16.25 -12.42
C TYR A 71 24.83 17.34 -13.25
N ARG A 72 24.60 17.35 -14.57
CA ARG A 72 25.04 18.40 -15.50
C ARG A 72 23.85 19.14 -16.06
N THR A 73 24.07 20.35 -16.54
CA THR A 73 23.00 21.10 -17.23
C THR A 73 22.56 20.36 -18.50
N LEU A 74 21.25 20.34 -18.75
CA LEU A 74 20.61 19.65 -19.84
C LEU A 74 19.73 20.58 -20.69
N PHE A 75 19.62 20.22 -21.95
CA PHE A 75 18.66 20.76 -22.91
C PHE A 75 17.99 19.58 -23.58
N VAL A 76 16.71 19.72 -23.85
CA VAL A 76 15.93 18.71 -24.55
C VAL A 76 15.21 19.38 -25.72
N PHE A 77 14.32 18.73 -26.45
CA PHE A 77 13.47 19.42 -27.43
C PHE A 77 11.99 19.29 -27.07
N TRP A 78 11.25 20.39 -27.12
CA TRP A 78 9.80 20.37 -26.92
C TRP A 78 9.07 19.71 -28.09
N ASP A 79 9.48 20.04 -29.32
CA ASP A 79 8.94 19.49 -30.56
C ASP A 79 10.08 18.99 -31.45
N ASN A 80 9.76 18.31 -32.54
CA ASN A 80 10.76 17.89 -33.51
C ASN A 80 11.38 19.11 -34.19
N VAL A 81 12.72 19.17 -34.22
CA VAL A 81 13.47 20.32 -34.74
C VAL A 81 14.46 19.89 -35.81
N HIS A 82 14.40 20.54 -36.96
CA HIS A 82 15.40 20.38 -38.01
C HIS A 82 16.79 20.90 -37.59
N TYR A 83 17.82 20.13 -37.93
CA TYR A 83 19.21 20.49 -37.67
C TYR A 83 19.64 21.81 -38.33
N LYS A 84 19.31 22.02 -39.61
CA LYS A 84 19.81 23.13 -40.44
C LYS A 84 19.47 24.54 -39.91
N PRO A 85 18.20 24.87 -39.57
CA PRO A 85 17.87 26.16 -38.97
C PRO A 85 18.47 26.29 -37.56
N LEU A 86 18.58 25.20 -36.79
CA LEU A 86 19.07 25.24 -35.43
C LEU A 86 20.60 25.46 -35.34
N ILE A 87 21.37 24.78 -36.18
CA ILE A 87 22.83 24.71 -36.05
C ILE A 87 23.51 25.31 -37.30
N LYS A 88 24.19 26.45 -37.12
CA LYS A 88 25.05 27.06 -38.15
C LYS A 88 26.51 26.83 -37.81
N GLY A 89 27.19 25.97 -38.58
CA GLY A 89 28.58 25.62 -38.35
C GLY A 89 28.76 24.80 -37.06
N ARG A 90 29.07 25.48 -35.95
CA ARG A 90 29.08 24.90 -34.59
C ARG A 90 28.23 25.68 -33.58
N LYS A 91 27.55 26.74 -34.02
CA LYS A 91 26.71 27.56 -33.15
C LYS A 91 25.30 27.00 -33.14
N LEU A 92 24.77 26.68 -31.97
CA LEU A 92 23.35 26.43 -31.76
C LEU A 92 22.65 27.78 -31.59
N ARG A 93 21.48 27.93 -32.23
CA ARG A 93 20.72 29.17 -32.32
C ARG A 93 19.35 29.00 -31.64
N PRO A 94 19.23 29.32 -30.34
CA PRO A 94 17.96 29.19 -29.61
C PRO A 94 16.83 30.01 -30.27
N ASP A 95 17.18 31.16 -30.86
CA ASP A 95 16.27 32.06 -31.59
C ASP A 95 15.64 31.44 -32.86
N GLN A 96 16.12 30.27 -33.29
CA GLN A 96 15.63 29.57 -34.48
C GLN A 96 14.80 28.32 -34.13
N LEU A 97 14.49 28.10 -32.85
CA LEU A 97 13.59 27.04 -32.42
C LEU A 97 12.14 27.38 -32.83
N PRO A 98 11.31 26.39 -33.20
CA PRO A 98 9.94 26.61 -33.63
C PRO A 98 8.97 26.94 -32.46
N TYR A 99 9.50 27.01 -31.24
CA TYR A 99 8.76 27.29 -30.01
C TYR A 99 9.59 28.22 -29.11
N VAL A 100 8.92 28.86 -28.16
CA VAL A 100 9.58 29.78 -27.22
C VAL A 100 10.42 28.98 -26.23
N VAL A 101 11.69 29.37 -26.10
CA VAL A 101 12.59 28.90 -25.05
C VAL A 101 13.21 30.11 -24.38
N GLU A 102 13.30 30.10 -23.05
CA GLU A 102 13.98 31.12 -22.27
C GLU A 102 15.51 30.89 -22.32
N TYR A 103 16.26 31.93 -22.64
CA TYR A 103 17.72 31.92 -22.67
C TYR A 103 18.29 33.33 -22.50
N ASP A 104 19.54 33.45 -22.03
CA ASP A 104 20.25 34.73 -22.03
C ASP A 104 20.83 35.00 -23.43
N PRO A 105 20.44 36.10 -24.12
CA PRO A 105 20.98 36.45 -25.44
C PRO A 105 22.50 36.68 -25.48
N LYS A 106 23.14 36.94 -24.33
CA LYS A 106 24.61 37.09 -24.23
C LYS A 106 25.30 35.74 -24.26
N ASP A 107 24.64 34.69 -23.81
CA ASP A 107 25.21 33.35 -23.70
C ASP A 107 25.40 32.72 -25.07
N LYS A 108 26.40 31.84 -25.16
CA LYS A 108 26.78 31.19 -26.42
C LYS A 108 26.67 29.68 -26.28
N TYR A 109 25.93 29.08 -27.20
CA TYR A 109 25.73 27.64 -27.27
C TYR A 109 26.54 27.07 -28.44
N LYS A 110 27.45 26.15 -28.16
CA LYS A 110 28.32 25.55 -29.19
C LYS A 110 28.29 24.03 -29.14
N VAL A 111 27.98 23.43 -30.29
CA VAL A 111 28.16 21.99 -30.48
C VAL A 111 29.63 21.65 -30.69
N THR A 112 30.10 20.59 -30.02
CA THR A 112 31.48 20.12 -30.15
C THR A 112 31.69 19.40 -31.49
N LYS A 113 32.96 19.19 -31.88
CA LYS A 113 33.28 18.35 -33.04
C LYS A 113 32.78 16.91 -32.85
N LEU A 114 32.91 16.40 -31.62
CA LEU A 114 32.50 15.05 -31.25
C LEU A 114 31.00 14.87 -31.42
N PHE A 115 30.18 15.74 -30.83
CA PHE A 115 28.73 15.73 -31.05
C PHE A 115 28.37 15.81 -32.55
N LYS A 116 29.00 16.71 -33.31
CA LYS A 116 28.69 16.80 -34.75
C LYS A 116 28.99 15.50 -35.51
N ALA A 117 29.94 14.70 -35.05
CA ALA A 117 30.26 13.41 -35.67
C ALA A 117 29.20 12.34 -35.38
N THR A 118 28.43 12.45 -34.29
CA THR A 118 27.36 11.50 -33.97
C THR A 118 26.07 11.76 -34.75
N VAL A 119 25.88 12.98 -35.28
CA VAL A 119 24.71 13.30 -36.10
C VAL A 119 24.84 12.70 -37.51
N PRO A 120 23.87 11.88 -37.96
CA PRO A 120 23.84 11.27 -39.29
C PRO A 120 24.01 12.25 -40.45
N GLN A 121 24.53 11.75 -41.57
CA GLN A 121 24.69 12.50 -42.81
C GLN A 121 23.64 12.06 -43.85
N PRO A 122 23.10 12.97 -44.67
CA PRO A 122 23.33 14.42 -44.66
C PRO A 122 22.68 15.09 -43.44
N ARG A 123 23.45 15.89 -42.69
CA ARG A 123 22.95 16.53 -41.46
C ARG A 123 21.81 17.50 -41.70
N GLU A 124 21.70 18.04 -42.90
CA GLU A 124 20.69 19.04 -43.25
C GLU A 124 19.26 18.50 -43.13
N ASP A 125 19.09 17.20 -43.36
CA ASP A 125 17.81 16.50 -43.32
C ASP A 125 17.56 15.84 -41.95
N TYR A 126 18.51 15.97 -41.01
CA TYR A 126 18.38 15.38 -39.68
C TYR A 126 17.39 16.18 -38.83
N TYR A 127 16.55 15.46 -38.09
CA TYR A 127 15.64 16.01 -37.10
C TYR A 127 16.06 15.53 -35.72
N PHE A 128 16.16 16.48 -34.80
CA PHE A 128 16.08 16.17 -33.39
C PHE A 128 14.62 15.92 -33.03
N ARG A 129 14.35 14.82 -32.34
CA ARG A 129 13.02 14.45 -31.87
C ARG A 129 12.71 15.17 -30.57
N ARG A 130 11.42 15.45 -30.35
CA ARG A 130 10.94 15.89 -29.04
C ARG A 130 11.35 14.89 -27.97
N TRP A 131 11.72 15.37 -26.80
CA TRP A 131 12.39 14.57 -25.78
C TRP A 131 11.50 13.53 -25.12
N ILE A 132 10.20 13.76 -25.14
CA ILE A 132 9.21 12.86 -24.57
C ILE A 132 7.99 12.80 -25.49
N GLU A 133 7.57 11.58 -25.78
CA GLU A 133 6.37 11.25 -26.53
C GLU A 133 5.40 10.55 -25.57
N TYR A 134 4.13 10.94 -25.62
CA TYR A 134 3.05 10.41 -24.79
C TYR A 134 1.79 10.26 -25.64
N ASP A 135 1.08 9.14 -25.50
CA ASP A 135 -0.13 8.81 -26.29
C ASP A 135 -1.40 9.57 -25.83
N GLY A 136 -1.25 10.85 -25.47
CA GLY A 136 -2.33 11.70 -24.99
C GLY A 136 -2.07 13.18 -25.26
N LEU A 137 -2.84 14.05 -24.60
CA LEU A 137 -2.65 15.49 -24.73
C LEU A 137 -1.31 15.87 -24.08
N GLN A 138 -0.50 16.60 -24.83
CA GLN A 138 0.84 17.02 -24.40
C GLN A 138 0.87 18.55 -24.30
N PRO A 139 0.56 19.14 -23.13
CA PRO A 139 0.44 20.59 -22.98
C PRO A 139 1.79 21.29 -23.14
N ALA A 140 1.80 22.43 -23.81
CA ALA A 140 3.02 23.22 -24.01
C ALA A 140 3.65 23.64 -22.65
N PRO A 141 4.98 23.55 -22.50
CA PRO A 141 5.66 23.87 -21.26
C PRO A 141 5.65 25.38 -21.05
N GLN A 142 5.12 25.84 -19.91
CA GLN A 142 5.02 27.27 -19.59
C GLN A 142 6.36 27.89 -19.19
N GLU A 143 7.34 27.09 -18.76
CA GLU A 143 8.66 27.53 -18.27
C GLU A 143 9.78 26.66 -18.85
N TYR A 144 10.05 26.82 -20.15
CA TYR A 144 11.03 26.02 -20.86
C TYR A 144 12.32 26.79 -21.13
N LYS A 145 13.44 26.36 -20.52
CA LYS A 145 14.74 27.06 -20.60
C LYS A 145 15.75 26.31 -21.47
N MET A 146 16.75 27.02 -21.99
CA MET A 146 17.89 26.43 -22.72
C MET A 146 18.87 25.67 -21.81
N VAL A 147 18.89 25.99 -20.52
CA VAL A 147 19.83 25.45 -19.53
C VAL A 147 19.01 25.04 -18.32
N ASN A 148 18.93 23.74 -18.05
CA ASN A 148 18.13 23.19 -16.96
C ASN A 148 18.98 22.21 -16.13
N ASP A 149 18.74 22.12 -14.84
CA ASP A 149 19.29 21.03 -14.00
C ASP A 149 18.33 19.82 -13.96
N PHE A 150 17.04 20.11 -14.13
CA PHE A 150 15.98 19.12 -14.32
C PHE A 150 14.91 19.69 -15.25
N ILE A 151 14.17 18.81 -15.92
CA ILE A 151 12.96 19.17 -16.66
C ILE A 151 11.83 18.24 -16.29
N THR A 152 10.67 18.82 -16.00
CA THR A 152 9.44 18.06 -15.72
C THR A 152 8.44 18.31 -16.82
N GLN A 153 7.76 17.24 -17.23
CA GLN A 153 6.55 17.36 -18.02
C GLN A 153 5.43 16.53 -17.40
N THR A 154 4.27 17.16 -17.31
CA THR A 154 3.06 16.58 -16.75
C THR A 154 2.06 16.34 -17.86
N PHE A 155 1.42 15.18 -17.84
CA PHE A 155 0.46 14.73 -18.83
C PHE A 155 -0.82 14.29 -18.14
N ASP A 156 -1.97 14.65 -18.69
CA ASP A 156 -3.26 14.12 -18.25
C ASP A 156 -3.41 12.68 -18.73
N ILE A 157 -3.96 11.80 -17.89
CA ILE A 157 -4.20 10.41 -18.28
C ILE A 157 -5.56 10.26 -18.96
N PRO A 158 -5.62 9.94 -20.27
CA PRO A 158 -6.88 9.86 -21.00
C PRO A 158 -7.78 8.76 -20.45
N ASN A 159 -9.08 9.07 -20.29
CA ASN A 159 -10.12 8.12 -19.90
C ASN A 159 -9.81 7.33 -18.62
N LYS A 160 -9.01 7.87 -17.71
CA LYS A 160 -8.58 7.21 -16.47
C LYS A 160 -8.02 5.80 -16.69
N ARG A 161 -7.32 5.57 -17.81
CA ARG A 161 -6.66 4.29 -18.09
C ARG A 161 -5.66 3.96 -16.98
N ASN A 162 -5.43 2.66 -16.78
CA ASN A 162 -4.45 2.13 -15.83
C ASN A 162 -3.11 1.77 -16.50
N GLN A 163 -3.00 1.98 -17.81
CA GLN A 163 -1.77 1.74 -18.55
C GLN A 163 -1.54 2.86 -19.55
N VAL A 164 -0.33 3.39 -19.56
CA VAL A 164 0.11 4.43 -20.50
C VAL A 164 1.53 4.15 -20.97
N SER A 165 1.89 4.64 -22.16
CA SER A 165 3.26 4.56 -22.67
C SER A 165 3.89 5.94 -22.71
N VAL A 166 5.14 6.03 -22.26
CA VAL A 166 5.97 7.23 -22.31
C VAL A 166 7.27 6.86 -23.00
N LYS A 167 7.63 7.58 -24.06
CA LYS A 167 8.89 7.35 -24.77
C LYS A 167 9.83 8.54 -24.64
N LEU A 168 11.04 8.29 -24.15
CA LEU A 168 12.12 9.27 -24.03
C LEU A 168 12.99 9.25 -25.29
N ARG A 169 13.38 10.45 -25.76
CA ARG A 169 14.14 10.67 -27.01
C ARG A 169 15.35 11.57 -26.78
N ASP A 170 15.63 12.48 -27.71
CA ASP A 170 16.83 13.30 -27.76
C ASP A 170 17.02 14.15 -26.51
N VAL A 171 18.17 13.95 -25.85
CA VAL A 171 18.65 14.74 -24.71
C VAL A 171 20.06 15.24 -25.00
N PHE A 172 20.33 16.50 -24.65
CA PHE A 172 21.61 17.16 -24.82
C PHE A 172 22.20 17.51 -23.45
N LEU A 173 23.47 17.15 -23.24
CA LEU A 173 24.23 17.61 -22.09
C LEU A 173 24.99 18.89 -22.44
N LEU A 174 25.06 19.81 -21.49
CA LEU A 174 25.79 21.07 -21.62
C LEU A 174 26.83 21.18 -20.51
N ASP A 175 28.02 21.61 -20.90
CA ASP A 175 29.10 21.98 -20.00
C ASP A 175 29.24 23.51 -20.00
N LYS A 176 29.02 24.14 -18.85
CA LYS A 176 29.18 25.58 -18.67
C LYS A 176 30.66 25.93 -18.56
N ILE A 177 31.11 26.86 -19.39
CA ILE A 177 32.42 27.47 -19.33
C ILE A 177 32.25 28.97 -19.15
N GLU A 178 32.61 29.46 -17.96
CA GLU A 178 32.50 30.88 -17.63
C GLU A 178 33.54 31.69 -18.41
N LYS A 179 33.10 32.74 -19.10
CA LYS A 179 33.97 33.74 -19.75
C LYS A 179 33.64 35.11 -19.18
N LYS A 180 34.63 36.01 -19.21
CA LYS A 180 34.51 37.38 -18.66
C LYS A 180 33.29 38.18 -19.14
N LYS A 181 32.72 37.89 -20.32
CA LYS A 181 31.62 38.66 -20.93
C LYS A 181 30.33 37.87 -21.16
N TYR A 182 30.37 36.54 -21.05
CA TYR A 182 29.25 35.64 -21.39
C TYR A 182 29.55 34.23 -20.86
N ASN A 183 28.53 33.40 -20.68
CA ASN A 183 28.73 31.97 -20.48
C ASN A 183 28.81 31.24 -21.83
N LEU A 184 29.78 30.35 -21.96
CA LEU A 184 29.86 29.45 -23.09
C LEU A 184 29.37 28.07 -22.66
N TYR A 185 28.23 27.64 -23.20
CA TYR A 185 27.75 26.27 -23.03
C TYR A 185 28.23 25.43 -24.21
N GLN A 186 29.08 24.44 -23.92
CA GLN A 186 29.48 23.44 -24.91
C GLN A 186 28.54 22.24 -24.82
N ILE A 187 28.16 21.70 -25.97
CA ILE A 187 27.35 20.48 -26.07
C ILE A 187 28.30 19.34 -26.48
N PRO A 188 28.92 18.64 -25.51
CA PRO A 188 29.80 17.51 -25.79
C PRO A 188 29.04 16.29 -26.30
N LEU A 189 27.80 16.10 -25.84
CA LEU A 189 26.99 14.91 -26.08
C LEU A 189 25.53 15.30 -26.30
N GLY A 190 24.92 14.62 -27.26
CA GLY A 190 23.48 14.55 -27.40
C GLY A 190 23.15 13.23 -28.09
N ARG A 191 22.11 12.59 -27.59
CA ARG A 191 21.78 11.20 -27.90
C ARG A 191 20.27 11.02 -27.87
N ASP A 192 19.77 10.26 -28.83
CA ASP A 192 18.42 9.71 -28.78
C ASP A 192 18.41 8.55 -27.79
N LEU A 193 17.65 8.70 -26.71
CA LEU A 193 17.51 7.62 -25.74
C LEU A 193 16.78 6.42 -26.35
N ASP A 194 15.79 6.67 -27.21
CA ASP A 194 14.87 5.67 -27.77
C ASP A 194 14.41 4.63 -26.71
N MET A 195 14.02 5.13 -25.53
CA MET A 195 13.59 4.32 -24.39
C MET A 195 12.08 4.47 -24.19
N GLU A 196 11.36 3.36 -24.10
CA GLU A 196 9.93 3.33 -23.84
C GLU A 196 9.63 2.75 -22.46
N TYR A 197 8.80 3.45 -21.71
CA TYR A 197 8.28 3.03 -20.42
C TYR A 197 6.80 2.70 -20.57
N GLN A 198 6.46 1.43 -20.39
CA GLN A 198 5.10 0.96 -20.23
C GLN A 198 4.73 1.10 -18.75
N VAL A 199 3.97 2.14 -18.44
CA VAL A 199 3.63 2.54 -17.08
C VAL A 199 2.28 1.96 -16.71
N THR A 200 2.25 1.12 -15.68
CA THR A 200 1.03 0.65 -15.03
C THR A 200 0.71 1.59 -13.86
N ILE A 201 -0.52 2.09 -13.81
CA ILE A 201 -1.00 2.99 -12.77
C ILE A 201 -1.86 2.19 -11.81
N GLU A 202 -1.35 2.03 -10.59
CA GLU A 202 -2.04 1.39 -9.48
C GLU A 202 -2.88 2.44 -8.77
N ARG A 203 -4.18 2.46 -9.10
CA ARG A 203 -5.14 3.40 -8.53
C ARG A 203 -5.60 2.95 -7.16
N ASN A 204 -5.79 3.91 -6.27
CA ASN A 204 -6.38 3.62 -4.97
C ASN A 204 -7.92 3.52 -5.11
N PRO A 205 -8.53 2.33 -4.90
CA PRO A 205 -9.99 2.17 -5.03
C PRO A 205 -10.78 2.90 -3.93
N CYS A 206 -10.11 3.34 -2.86
CA CYS A 206 -10.68 4.13 -1.77
C CYS A 206 -10.50 5.64 -1.96
N PHE A 207 -9.86 6.09 -3.04
CA PHE A 207 -9.58 7.51 -3.24
C PHE A 207 -10.86 8.35 -3.34
N GLY A 208 -10.96 9.39 -2.50
CA GLY A 208 -12.12 10.29 -2.46
C GLY A 208 -13.35 9.70 -1.76
N LEU A 209 -13.24 8.56 -1.10
CA LEU A 209 -14.32 7.90 -0.35
C LEU A 209 -14.19 8.11 1.17
N ASP A 210 -13.51 9.17 1.59
CA ASP A 210 -13.22 9.43 3.02
C ASP A 210 -14.49 9.51 3.88
N GLU A 211 -15.55 10.15 3.35
CA GLU A 211 -16.84 10.27 4.04
C GLU A 211 -17.55 8.91 4.17
N ASP A 212 -17.55 8.10 3.11
CA ASP A 212 -18.16 6.77 3.10
C ASP A 212 -17.41 5.80 4.02
N ILE A 213 -16.07 5.89 4.05
CA ILE A 213 -15.22 5.15 4.99
C ILE A 213 -15.56 5.53 6.44
N ALA A 214 -15.68 6.83 6.73
CA ALA A 214 -16.03 7.31 8.06
C ALA A 214 -17.44 6.85 8.47
N ALA A 215 -18.42 6.90 7.55
CA ALA A 215 -19.78 6.44 7.79
C ALA A 215 -19.84 4.92 8.08
N ALA A 216 -19.14 4.10 7.30
CA ALA A 216 -19.07 2.65 7.49
C ALA A 216 -18.38 2.29 8.82
N LYS A 217 -17.25 2.93 9.13
CA LYS A 217 -16.53 2.74 10.41
C LYS A 217 -17.39 3.17 11.61
N GLY A 218 -18.09 4.29 11.51
CA GLY A 218 -19.01 4.76 12.55
C GLY A 218 -20.19 3.81 12.79
N ALA A 219 -20.77 3.25 11.72
CA ALA A 219 -21.82 2.24 11.84
C ALA A 219 -21.32 0.96 12.51
N ARG A 220 -20.12 0.48 12.14
CA ARG A 220 -19.44 -0.65 12.77
C ARG A 220 -19.19 -0.42 14.27
N GLU A 221 -18.67 0.75 14.64
CA GLU A 221 -18.41 1.10 16.05
C GLU A 221 -19.69 1.18 16.88
N SER A 222 -20.78 1.69 16.30
CA SER A 222 -22.09 1.76 16.95
C SER A 222 -22.64 0.37 17.29
N ILE A 223 -22.60 -0.58 16.33
CA ILE A 223 -23.05 -1.94 16.60
C ILE A 223 -22.10 -2.68 17.53
N GLN A 224 -20.78 -2.48 17.41
CA GLN A 224 -19.79 -3.09 18.30
C GLN A 224 -20.04 -2.70 19.76
N THR A 225 -20.30 -1.42 20.02
CA THR A 225 -20.59 -0.91 21.36
C THR A 225 -21.89 -1.50 21.92
N SER A 226 -22.92 -1.58 21.07
CA SER A 226 -24.22 -2.16 21.43
C SER A 226 -24.11 -3.66 21.72
N TYR A 227 -23.37 -4.39 20.88
CA TYR A 227 -23.06 -5.80 21.06
C TYR A 227 -22.26 -6.04 22.34
N ALA A 228 -21.18 -5.28 22.59
CA ALA A 228 -20.37 -5.44 23.79
C ALA A 228 -21.20 -5.23 25.07
N SER A 229 -22.08 -4.22 25.08
CA SER A 229 -22.99 -3.95 26.20
C SER A 229 -23.99 -5.10 26.40
N PHE A 230 -24.57 -5.60 25.31
CA PHE A 230 -25.48 -6.73 25.32
C PHE A 230 -24.80 -8.03 25.78
N PHE A 231 -23.61 -8.32 25.26
CA PHE A 231 -22.81 -9.50 25.58
C PHE A 231 -22.34 -9.47 27.04
N ASN A 232 -21.89 -8.34 27.57
CA ASN A 232 -21.51 -8.22 28.99
C ASN A 232 -22.68 -8.54 29.93
N ARG A 233 -23.88 -8.11 29.56
CA ARG A 233 -25.08 -8.35 30.37
C ARG A 233 -25.52 -9.81 30.29
N PHE A 234 -25.62 -10.37 29.08
CA PHE A 234 -26.27 -11.65 28.85
C PHE A 234 -25.34 -12.80 28.55
N GLY A 235 -24.18 -12.59 27.92
CA GLY A 235 -23.18 -13.62 27.60
C GLY A 235 -23.72 -14.77 26.73
N ASN A 236 -22.87 -15.40 25.94
CA ASN A 236 -23.32 -16.59 25.22
C ASN A 236 -23.37 -17.81 26.16
N GLY A 237 -24.55 -18.41 26.30
CA GLY A 237 -24.80 -19.58 27.16
C GLY A 237 -24.84 -19.27 28.65
N LYS A 238 -24.96 -17.99 29.05
CA LYS A 238 -25.12 -17.62 30.46
C LYS A 238 -26.48 -18.09 30.97
N THR A 239 -26.48 -18.57 32.21
CA THR A 239 -27.71 -18.93 32.90
C THR A 239 -28.40 -17.67 33.43
N ILE A 240 -29.67 -17.51 33.10
CA ILE A 240 -30.50 -16.37 33.50
C ILE A 240 -31.85 -16.85 34.05
N SER A 241 -32.49 -16.02 34.89
CA SER A 241 -33.84 -16.30 35.37
C SER A 241 -34.88 -16.17 34.25
N SER A 242 -36.05 -16.76 34.45
CA SER A 242 -37.19 -16.65 33.53
C SER A 242 -37.58 -15.19 33.22
N ASP A 243 -37.62 -14.32 34.25
CA ASP A 243 -37.91 -12.90 34.06
C ASP A 243 -36.87 -12.18 33.20
N MET A 244 -35.59 -12.55 33.35
CA MET A 244 -34.49 -11.97 32.55
C MET A 244 -34.46 -12.51 31.12
N LYS A 245 -35.08 -13.67 30.85
CA LYS A 245 -35.22 -14.20 29.48
C LYS A 245 -36.06 -13.29 28.60
N LYS A 246 -37.15 -12.73 29.15
CA LYS A 246 -37.98 -11.76 28.43
C LYS A 246 -37.19 -10.50 28.08
N VAL A 247 -36.43 -9.96 29.05
CA VAL A 247 -35.57 -8.79 28.84
C VAL A 247 -34.50 -9.07 27.79
N PHE A 248 -33.92 -10.27 27.80
CA PHE A 248 -32.96 -10.71 26.78
C PHE A 248 -33.59 -10.72 25.37
N ASP A 249 -34.76 -11.34 25.20
CA ASP A 249 -35.43 -11.45 23.90
C ASP A 249 -35.84 -10.07 23.37
N ASP A 250 -36.39 -9.21 24.23
CA ASP A 250 -36.81 -7.84 23.87
C ASP A 250 -35.60 -6.98 23.44
N MET A 251 -34.50 -7.04 24.20
CA MET A 251 -33.27 -6.31 23.85
C MET A 251 -32.62 -6.86 22.57
N LYS A 252 -32.61 -8.18 22.39
CA LYS A 252 -32.11 -8.81 21.16
C LYS A 252 -32.91 -8.38 19.94
N SER A 253 -34.24 -8.42 20.03
CA SER A 253 -35.13 -7.97 18.95
C SER A 253 -34.89 -6.51 18.61
N THR A 254 -34.81 -5.64 19.63
CA THR A 254 -34.57 -4.21 19.45
C THR A 254 -33.25 -3.94 18.72
N LEU A 255 -32.18 -4.65 19.08
CA LEU A 255 -30.88 -4.52 18.42
C LEU A 255 -30.93 -4.98 16.95
N LEU A 256 -31.61 -6.09 16.65
CA LEU A 256 -31.74 -6.59 15.28
C LEU A 256 -32.68 -5.73 14.42
N ASP A 257 -33.64 -5.03 15.02
CA ASP A 257 -34.49 -4.06 14.33
C ASP A 257 -33.74 -2.76 14.03
N GLN A 258 -32.90 -2.31 14.97
CA GLN A 258 -32.05 -1.12 14.84
C GLN A 258 -30.90 -1.33 13.84
N PHE A 259 -30.25 -2.49 13.89
CA PHE A 259 -29.10 -2.82 13.06
C PHE A 259 -29.47 -3.90 12.04
N LYS A 260 -29.65 -3.49 10.79
CA LYS A 260 -30.03 -4.38 9.68
C LYS A 260 -28.84 -4.72 8.81
N PRO A 261 -28.71 -5.98 8.33
CA PRO A 261 -27.64 -6.39 7.45
C PRO A 261 -27.49 -5.47 6.23
N LYS A 262 -26.25 -5.26 5.82
CA LYS A 262 -25.89 -4.46 4.65
C LYS A 262 -25.23 -5.35 3.62
N ASP A 263 -25.93 -5.59 2.51
CA ASP A 263 -25.37 -6.33 1.37
C ASP A 263 -24.70 -5.34 0.41
N ILE A 264 -23.53 -4.84 0.82
CA ILE A 264 -22.74 -3.87 0.06
C ILE A 264 -21.49 -4.58 -0.44
N VAL A 265 -21.27 -4.52 -1.76
CA VAL A 265 -20.02 -4.91 -2.41
C VAL A 265 -19.30 -3.64 -2.85
N SER A 266 -18.28 -3.26 -2.09
CA SER A 266 -17.47 -2.06 -2.34
C SER A 266 -16.12 -2.45 -2.98
N PRO A 267 -15.69 -1.74 -4.05
CA PRO A 267 -14.34 -1.92 -4.59
C PRO A 267 -13.26 -1.39 -3.64
N CYS A 268 -13.61 -0.50 -2.71
CA CYS A 268 -12.72 -0.05 -1.63
C CYS A 268 -12.69 -1.09 -0.50
N PRO A 269 -11.52 -1.71 -0.21
CA PRO A 269 -11.39 -2.73 0.82
C PRO A 269 -11.77 -2.25 2.22
N GLU A 270 -11.45 -1.02 2.59
CA GLU A 270 -11.75 -0.49 3.94
C GLU A 270 -13.26 -0.39 4.21
N ILE A 271 -14.03 0.03 3.19
CA ILE A 271 -15.50 0.07 3.29
C ILE A 271 -16.06 -1.34 3.36
N GLN A 272 -15.53 -2.26 2.53
CA GLN A 272 -15.98 -3.64 2.52
C GLN A 272 -15.76 -4.31 3.88
N GLU A 273 -14.55 -4.21 4.42
CA GLU A 273 -14.18 -4.77 5.73
C GLU A 273 -15.07 -4.20 6.84
N ALA A 274 -15.33 -2.89 6.85
CA ALA A 274 -16.19 -2.28 7.86
C ALA A 274 -17.63 -2.80 7.81
N TRP A 275 -18.19 -3.04 6.63
CA TRP A 275 -19.54 -3.60 6.48
C TRP A 275 -19.59 -5.11 6.77
N ASP A 276 -18.54 -5.85 6.41
CA ASP A 276 -18.42 -7.26 6.75
C ASP A 276 -18.36 -7.45 8.26
N ASP A 277 -17.53 -6.68 8.96
CA ASP A 277 -17.47 -6.64 10.44
C ASP A 277 -18.82 -6.27 11.05
N TYR A 278 -19.47 -5.25 10.51
CA TYR A 278 -20.80 -4.83 10.94
C TYR A 278 -21.82 -5.98 10.84
N ASN A 279 -21.86 -6.68 9.71
CA ASN A 279 -22.75 -7.82 9.52
C ASN A 279 -22.40 -9.00 10.44
N ASN A 280 -21.10 -9.27 10.66
CA ASN A 280 -20.64 -10.28 11.61
C ASN A 280 -21.14 -10.03 13.04
N TYR A 281 -21.24 -8.75 13.45
CA TYR A 281 -21.86 -8.39 14.73
C TYR A 281 -23.36 -8.66 14.77
N ILE A 282 -24.09 -8.38 13.68
CA ILE A 282 -25.52 -8.72 13.58
C ILE A 282 -25.72 -10.24 13.73
N ASP A 283 -24.91 -11.03 13.03
CA ASP A 283 -24.95 -12.49 13.11
C ASP A 283 -24.61 -12.98 14.52
N SER A 284 -23.65 -12.32 15.18
CA SER A 284 -23.29 -12.62 16.58
C SER A 284 -24.44 -12.29 17.56
N ILE A 285 -25.16 -11.19 17.36
CA ILE A 285 -26.37 -10.86 18.14
C ILE A 285 -27.46 -11.90 17.88
N SER A 286 -27.72 -12.22 16.61
CA SER A 286 -28.74 -13.18 16.18
C SER A 286 -28.49 -14.60 16.70
N SER A 287 -27.22 -15.02 16.77
CA SER A 287 -26.84 -16.36 17.24
C SER A 287 -26.73 -16.48 18.76
N LEU A 288 -26.73 -15.37 19.50
CA LEU A 288 -26.58 -15.39 20.95
C LEU A 288 -27.77 -16.07 21.64
N LYS A 289 -27.48 -16.94 22.60
CA LYS A 289 -28.46 -17.72 23.36
C LYS A 289 -28.17 -17.63 24.86
N CYS A 290 -29.22 -17.65 25.67
CA CYS A 290 -29.12 -17.81 27.13
C CYS A 290 -29.80 -19.10 27.57
N ILE A 291 -29.36 -19.63 28.71
CA ILE A 291 -29.94 -20.83 29.34
C ILE A 291 -30.89 -20.34 30.44
N VAL A 292 -32.15 -20.78 30.41
CA VAL A 292 -33.10 -20.46 31.49
C VAL A 292 -32.95 -21.48 32.60
N GLN A 293 -32.71 -21.03 33.83
CA GLN A 293 -32.94 -21.84 35.02
C GLN A 293 -34.28 -21.42 35.63
N ASP A 294 -35.19 -22.37 35.76
CA ASP A 294 -36.39 -22.20 36.57
C ASP A 294 -36.00 -22.00 38.03
N PRO A 295 -36.76 -21.18 38.79
CA PRO A 295 -36.49 -21.01 40.21
C PRO A 295 -36.71 -22.36 40.89
N VAL A 296 -35.62 -23.01 41.30
CA VAL A 296 -35.72 -23.97 42.40
C VAL A 296 -36.18 -23.14 43.59
N GLU A 297 -37.36 -23.47 44.11
CA GLU A 297 -37.92 -22.85 45.30
C GLU A 297 -36.81 -22.70 46.35
N VAL A 298 -36.58 -21.45 46.76
CA VAL A 298 -35.71 -21.16 47.89
C VAL A 298 -36.43 -21.67 49.13
N GLY A 299 -36.23 -22.95 49.43
CA GLY A 299 -36.34 -23.47 50.77
C GLY A 299 -35.35 -22.71 51.63
N THR A 300 -35.87 -21.83 52.47
CA THR A 300 -35.13 -21.19 53.55
C THR A 300 -34.49 -22.26 54.44
N GLY A 301 -33.17 -22.40 54.36
CA GLY A 301 -32.41 -23.29 55.24
C GLY A 301 -31.20 -23.86 54.51
N GLY A 302 -30.01 -23.37 54.84
CA GLY A 302 -28.77 -23.95 54.34
C GLY A 302 -28.63 -25.38 54.83
N ASP A 303 -28.77 -26.35 53.93
CA ASP A 303 -28.36 -27.73 54.16
C ASP A 303 -27.64 -28.28 52.91
N TYR A 304 -26.44 -28.81 53.13
CA TYR A 304 -25.48 -29.19 52.11
C TYR A 304 -25.82 -30.57 51.53
N THR A 305 -26.38 -30.60 50.33
CA THR A 305 -26.81 -31.84 49.64
C THR A 305 -25.73 -32.43 48.73
N PRO A 306 -25.84 -33.72 48.32
CA PRO A 306 -24.97 -34.37 47.35
C PRO A 306 -24.79 -33.62 46.01
N GLU A 307 -25.76 -32.79 45.59
CA GLU A 307 -25.61 -31.89 44.43
C GLU A 307 -24.44 -30.90 44.60
N SER A 308 -24.21 -30.38 45.81
CA SER A 308 -23.12 -29.43 46.09
C SER A 308 -21.72 -30.03 45.88
N LEU A 309 -21.57 -31.35 46.01
CA LEU A 309 -20.32 -32.08 45.75
C LEU A 309 -20.05 -32.23 44.26
N LYS A 310 -21.09 -32.48 43.46
CA LYS A 310 -20.99 -32.54 41.99
C LYS A 310 -20.58 -31.20 41.41
N ILE A 311 -21.02 -30.09 42.01
CA ILE A 311 -20.66 -28.73 41.61
C ILE A 311 -19.15 -28.49 41.80
N LEU A 312 -18.56 -28.87 42.94
CA LEU A 312 -17.12 -28.72 43.19
C LEU A 312 -16.27 -29.50 42.18
N VAL A 313 -16.66 -30.74 41.87
CA VAL A 313 -15.98 -31.58 40.88
C VAL A 313 -16.13 -31.00 39.47
N SER A 314 -17.30 -30.44 39.13
CA SER A 314 -17.52 -29.77 37.85
C SER A 314 -16.62 -28.54 37.68
N LYS A 315 -16.55 -27.69 38.70
CA LYS A 315 -15.69 -26.49 38.70
C LYS A 315 -14.21 -26.85 38.60
N ALA A 316 -13.78 -27.96 39.24
CA ALA A 316 -12.42 -28.47 39.09
C ALA A 316 -12.10 -28.86 37.62
N ARG A 317 -13.03 -29.55 36.95
CA ARG A 317 -12.89 -29.92 35.53
C ARG A 317 -12.86 -28.72 34.59
N GLU A 318 -13.62 -27.66 34.91
CA GLU A 318 -13.59 -26.42 34.15
C GLU A 318 -12.22 -25.74 34.22
N ILE A 319 -11.60 -25.70 35.41
CA ILE A 319 -10.22 -25.22 35.58
C ILE A 319 -9.26 -26.05 34.73
N ASP A 320 -9.32 -27.39 34.81
CA ASP A 320 -8.42 -28.28 34.05
C ASP A 320 -8.55 -28.09 32.53
N LYS A 321 -9.78 -27.90 32.04
CA LYS A 321 -10.04 -27.64 30.61
C LYS A 321 -9.45 -26.30 30.17
N MET A 322 -9.56 -25.26 31.00
CA MET A 322 -8.99 -23.95 30.70
C MET A 322 -7.46 -23.96 30.74
N VAL A 323 -6.85 -24.65 31.70
CA VAL A 323 -5.39 -24.84 31.76
C VAL A 323 -4.89 -25.61 30.53
N SER A 324 -5.61 -26.65 30.12
CA SER A 324 -5.26 -27.41 28.91
C SER A 324 -5.30 -26.55 27.65
N ARG A 325 -6.30 -25.67 27.53
CA ARG A 325 -6.40 -24.70 26.42
C ARG A 325 -5.30 -23.65 26.47
N TRP A 326 -4.96 -23.18 27.67
CA TRP A 326 -3.88 -22.20 27.89
C TRP A 326 -2.52 -22.75 27.45
N LEU A 327 -2.24 -24.04 27.70
CA LEU A 327 -0.98 -24.70 27.32
C LEU A 327 -0.75 -24.80 25.80
N VAL A 328 -1.82 -24.94 25.02
CA VAL A 328 -1.74 -25.11 23.56
C VAL A 328 -1.97 -23.82 22.77
N SER A 329 -2.42 -22.75 23.43
CA SER A 329 -2.60 -21.45 22.79
C SER A 329 -1.25 -20.73 22.59
N SER A 330 -1.11 -20.01 21.48
CA SER A 330 0.02 -19.12 21.18
C SER A 330 -0.32 -17.63 21.33
N ASP A 331 -1.59 -17.29 21.59
CA ASP A 331 -2.07 -15.91 21.67
C ASP A 331 -1.95 -15.37 23.12
N PRO A 332 -1.18 -14.28 23.36
CA PRO A 332 -1.03 -13.69 24.68
C PRO A 332 -2.34 -13.09 25.24
N ILE A 333 -3.28 -12.64 24.41
CA ILE A 333 -4.56 -12.09 24.86
C ILE A 333 -5.47 -13.21 25.35
N GLU A 334 -5.63 -14.27 24.55
CA GLU A 334 -6.39 -15.47 24.93
C GLU A 334 -5.85 -16.08 26.24
N LYS A 335 -4.53 -16.13 26.40
CA LYS A 335 -3.89 -16.61 27.64
C LYS A 335 -4.26 -15.80 28.87
N ASN A 336 -4.28 -14.47 28.78
CA ASN A 336 -4.65 -13.61 29.90
C ASN A 336 -6.13 -13.75 30.28
N ASP A 337 -7.01 -13.89 29.28
CA ASP A 337 -8.44 -14.10 29.51
C ASP A 337 -8.73 -15.43 30.20
N LEU A 338 -8.04 -16.50 29.81
CA LEU A 338 -8.16 -17.82 30.46
C LEU A 338 -7.69 -17.76 31.93
N VAL A 339 -6.61 -17.04 32.22
CA VAL A 339 -6.11 -16.84 33.60
C VAL A 339 -7.14 -16.10 34.45
N LYS A 340 -7.76 -15.04 33.93
CA LYS A 340 -8.78 -14.28 34.66
C LYS A 340 -9.96 -15.16 35.06
N ARG A 341 -10.51 -15.92 34.12
CA ARG A 341 -11.64 -16.84 34.36
C ARG A 341 -11.34 -17.93 35.38
N CYS A 342 -10.12 -18.48 35.38
CA CYS A 342 -9.71 -19.44 36.41
C CYS A 342 -9.69 -18.81 37.82
N ASN A 343 -9.23 -17.55 37.96
CA ASN A 343 -9.25 -16.87 39.25
C ASN A 343 -10.68 -16.58 39.73
N ASP A 344 -11.58 -16.19 38.83
CA ASP A 344 -12.99 -15.92 39.16
C ASP A 344 -13.68 -17.18 39.75
N ILE A 345 -13.45 -18.36 39.16
CA ILE A 345 -13.96 -19.65 39.69
C ILE A 345 -13.38 -19.96 41.07
N ILE A 346 -12.08 -19.70 41.28
CA ILE A 346 -11.41 -19.94 42.56
C ILE A 346 -12.01 -19.03 43.64
N GLU A 347 -12.26 -17.76 43.32
CA GLU A 347 -12.87 -16.80 44.24
C GLU A 347 -14.31 -17.18 44.59
N GLU A 348 -15.12 -17.58 43.60
CA GLU A 348 -16.47 -18.10 43.79
C GLU A 348 -16.48 -19.27 44.80
N VAL A 349 -15.63 -20.28 44.57
CA VAL A 349 -15.56 -21.46 45.43
C VAL A 349 -15.00 -21.13 46.81
N ASN A 350 -14.02 -20.23 46.92
CA ASN A 350 -13.49 -19.79 48.21
C ASN A 350 -14.52 -19.03 49.05
N THR A 351 -15.36 -18.23 48.40
CA THR A 351 -16.41 -17.46 49.07
C THR A 351 -17.47 -18.38 49.66
N VAL A 352 -17.86 -19.43 48.93
CA VAL A 352 -18.90 -20.37 49.36
C VAL A 352 -18.37 -21.43 50.34
N TYR A 353 -17.13 -21.92 50.15
CA TYR A 353 -16.62 -23.10 50.89
C TYR A 353 -15.42 -22.80 51.80
N GLY A 354 -14.96 -21.56 51.90
CA GLY A 354 -13.73 -21.17 52.60
C GLY A 354 -13.79 -21.14 54.12
N LYS A 355 -14.98 -21.10 54.75
CA LYS A 355 -15.14 -20.82 56.20
C LYS A 355 -16.16 -21.72 56.94
N HIS A 356 -16.09 -23.04 56.77
CA HIS A 356 -16.99 -23.94 57.52
C HIS A 356 -16.23 -25.03 58.32
N PRO A 357 -16.28 -24.98 59.67
CA PRO A 357 -15.81 -26.05 60.53
C PRO A 357 -16.90 -27.13 60.67
N GLY A 358 -16.61 -28.35 60.23
CA GLY A 358 -17.52 -29.51 60.30
C GLY A 358 -17.82 -30.12 58.93
N ARG A 359 -16.82 -30.79 58.33
CA ARG A 359 -16.93 -31.38 56.97
C ARG A 359 -16.96 -32.90 57.03
N THR A 360 -17.78 -33.52 56.18
CA THR A 360 -17.80 -34.98 55.98
C THR A 360 -16.61 -35.44 55.13
N ALA A 361 -16.28 -36.74 55.17
CA ALA A 361 -15.14 -37.30 54.42
C ALA A 361 -15.27 -37.10 52.89
N GLU A 362 -16.48 -37.25 52.34
CA GLU A 362 -16.76 -37.05 50.90
C GLU A 362 -16.66 -35.57 50.46
N GLN A 363 -17.06 -34.65 51.35
CA GLN A 363 -16.86 -33.21 51.16
C GLN A 363 -15.38 -32.84 51.18
N GLN A 364 -14.62 -33.44 52.09
CA GLN A 364 -13.18 -33.24 52.17
C GLN A 364 -12.47 -33.75 50.91
N GLN A 365 -12.94 -34.85 50.33
CA GLN A 365 -12.44 -35.39 49.06
C GLN A 365 -12.76 -34.49 47.86
N SER A 366 -14.00 -33.99 47.73
CA SER A 366 -14.39 -33.11 46.62
C SER A 366 -13.69 -31.75 46.66
N ILE A 367 -13.52 -31.19 47.86
CA ILE A 367 -12.69 -30.00 48.07
C ILE A 367 -11.23 -30.30 47.75
N ALA A 368 -10.69 -31.47 48.13
CA ALA A 368 -9.32 -31.84 47.81
C ALA A 368 -9.08 -31.92 46.30
N ILE A 369 -10.04 -32.44 45.53
CA ILE A 369 -10.00 -32.47 44.06
C ILE A 369 -9.96 -31.05 43.49
N PHE A 370 -10.87 -30.17 43.92
CA PHE A 370 -10.87 -28.77 43.49
C PHE A 370 -9.57 -28.05 43.83
N ARG A 371 -9.05 -28.23 45.05
CA ARG A 371 -7.76 -27.66 45.48
C ARG A 371 -6.58 -28.22 44.70
N ALA A 372 -6.65 -29.45 44.20
CA ALA A 372 -5.62 -30.01 43.33
C ALA A 372 -5.61 -29.31 41.97
N ALA A 373 -6.78 -29.09 41.35
CA ALA A 373 -6.91 -28.32 40.11
C ALA A 373 -6.44 -26.86 40.28
N GLU A 374 -6.83 -26.20 41.39
CA GLU A 374 -6.35 -24.85 41.74
C GLU A 374 -4.82 -24.79 41.82
N ARG A 375 -4.19 -25.73 42.53
CA ARG A 375 -2.72 -25.79 42.64
C ARG A 375 -2.06 -26.02 41.29
N TYR A 376 -2.64 -26.89 40.46
CA TYR A 376 -2.11 -27.16 39.12
C TYR A 376 -2.21 -25.94 38.20
N PHE A 377 -3.35 -25.23 38.21
CA PHE A 377 -3.51 -23.94 37.54
C PHE A 377 -2.47 -22.93 38.00
N LYS A 378 -2.32 -22.72 39.32
CA LYS A 378 -1.34 -21.77 39.88
C LYS A 378 0.06 -22.11 39.39
N LYS A 379 0.49 -23.37 39.52
CA LYS A 379 1.82 -23.81 39.07
C LYS A 379 2.08 -23.63 37.57
N THR A 380 1.04 -23.78 36.74
CA THR A 380 1.18 -23.89 35.28
C THR A 380 1.00 -22.55 34.58
N CYS A 381 -0.01 -21.77 34.99
CA CYS A 381 -0.43 -20.55 34.30
C CYS A 381 0.00 -19.26 35.03
N LYS A 382 0.38 -19.36 36.31
CA LYS A 382 1.06 -18.31 37.07
C LYS A 382 2.46 -18.84 37.40
N GLN A 383 3.43 -18.68 36.50
CA GLN A 383 4.82 -18.88 36.91
C GLN A 383 5.10 -17.88 38.04
N GLU A 384 5.32 -18.39 39.25
CA GLU A 384 6.01 -17.63 40.31
C GLU A 384 7.49 -17.46 39.93
#